data_AF-Q0RGQ8-F1
#
_entry.id   AF-Q0RGQ8-F1
#
_cell.length_a   1.000
_cell.length_b   1.000
_cell.length_c   1.000
_cell.angle_alpha   90.00
_cell.angle_beta   90.00
_cell.angle_gamma   90.00
#
_symmetry.space_group_name_H-M   'P 1'
#
loop_
_entity.id
_entity.type
_entity.pdbx_description
1 polymer ?
#
loop_
_entity_poly.entity_id
_entity_poly.type
_entity_poly.pdbx_seq_one_letter_code
_entity_poly.pdbx_strand_id
1 'polypeptide(L)'
;MESPVNTIASAAPTDDLAQDPVTRLNSVRRLVEEQYTCEQPLTRAALHLIDCATDIVAQLPGGNLDAARGALSSARAAVVSATFAVGRIHDMSMPGTERV
;
A
#
# COMPACT_ATOMS: atom_id res chain seq x y z
N MET A 1 -9.72 51.14 19.17
CA MET A 1 -10.39 49.83 19.20
C MET A 1 -10.69 49.45 17.77
N GLU A 2 -9.81 48.71 17.09
CA GLU A 2 -10.10 47.86 15.92
C GLU A 2 -9.04 46.73 15.91
N SER A 3 -9.50 45.51 15.66
CA SER A 3 -8.88 44.22 16.00
C SER A 3 -7.57 43.88 15.28
N PRO A 4 -6.73 42.99 15.86
CA PRO A 4 -5.62 42.38 15.14
C PRO A 4 -6.14 41.33 14.14
N VAL A 5 -5.69 41.43 12.89
CA VAL A 5 -5.85 40.40 11.86
C VAL A 5 -5.02 39.19 12.27
N ASN A 6 -5.70 38.19 12.84
CA ASN A 6 -5.10 36.88 13.10
C ASN A 6 -4.92 36.16 11.75
N THR A 7 -3.72 36.24 11.18
CA THR A 7 -3.29 35.36 10.10
C THR A 7 -3.12 33.96 10.68
N ILE A 8 -4.19 33.17 10.60
CA ILE A 8 -4.12 31.73 10.79
C ILE A 8 -3.40 31.18 9.56
N ALA A 9 -2.07 31.05 9.66
CA ALA A 9 -1.30 30.23 8.74
C ALA A 9 -1.70 28.77 8.98
N SER A 10 -2.80 28.36 8.34
CA SER A 10 -3.18 26.97 8.19
C SER A 10 -2.21 26.32 7.22
N ALA A 11 -1.00 26.01 7.69
CA ALA A 11 -0.06 25.16 6.98
C ALA A 11 -0.53 23.71 7.09
N ALA A 12 -1.58 23.36 6.33
CA ALA A 12 -1.76 21.99 5.90
C ALA A 12 -0.76 21.75 4.76
N PRO A 13 0.07 20.70 4.80
CA PRO A 13 1.13 20.49 3.82
C PRO A 13 0.52 20.03 2.50
N THR A 14 0.23 20.96 1.61
CA THR A 14 -0.11 20.66 0.20
C THR A 14 1.15 20.64 -0.66
N ASP A 15 2.18 19.90 -0.22
CA ASP A 15 3.40 19.65 -1.01
C ASP A 15 3.37 18.25 -1.67
N ASP A 16 2.27 17.51 -1.48
CA ASP A 16 2.15 16.08 -1.83
C ASP A 16 1.62 15.84 -3.27
N LEU A 17 1.54 16.89 -4.09
CA LEU A 17 1.16 16.81 -5.50
C LEU A 17 2.35 16.91 -6.48
N ALA A 18 3.56 17.18 -5.97
CA ALA A 18 4.77 17.29 -6.80
C ALA A 18 5.67 16.05 -6.77
N GLN A 19 5.39 15.07 -5.90
CA GLN A 19 6.20 13.85 -5.85
C GLN A 19 5.85 12.89 -6.98
N ASP A 20 6.90 12.43 -7.66
CA ASP A 20 6.82 11.33 -8.61
C ASP A 20 6.11 10.11 -7.98
N PRO A 21 5.19 9.45 -8.72
CA PRO A 21 4.34 8.39 -8.17
C PRO A 21 5.12 7.18 -7.63
N VAL A 22 6.30 6.88 -8.16
CA VAL A 22 7.19 5.81 -7.63
C VAL A 22 7.70 6.21 -6.24
N THR A 23 8.05 7.49 -6.06
CA THR A 23 8.50 8.01 -4.75
C THR A 23 7.39 7.91 -3.70
N ARG A 24 6.14 8.19 -4.09
CA ARG A 24 4.99 8.08 -3.19
C ARG A 24 4.71 6.63 -2.78
N LEU A 25 4.77 5.69 -3.72
CA LEU A 25 4.60 4.27 -3.44
C LEU A 25 5.68 3.73 -2.49
N ASN A 26 6.94 4.13 -2.70
CA ASN A 26 8.03 3.79 -1.77
C ASN A 26 7.80 4.35 -0.36
N SER A 27 7.24 5.56 -0.25
CA SER A 27 6.91 6.17 1.04
C SER A 27 5.81 5.38 1.77
N VAL A 28 4.77 4.96 1.04
CA VAL A 28 3.70 4.10 1.58
C VAL A 28 4.26 2.75 2.03
N ARG A 29 5.14 2.14 1.22
CA ARG A 29 5.81 0.88 1.57
C ARG A 29 6.51 0.97 2.92
N ARG A 30 7.31 2.03 3.13
CA ARG A 30 8.05 2.26 4.37
C ARG A 30 7.11 2.44 5.56
N LEU A 31 6.03 3.19 5.41
CA LEU A 31 5.02 3.37 6.46
C LEU A 31 4.38 2.04 6.88
N VAL A 32 4.12 1.14 5.93
CA VAL A 32 3.58 -0.19 6.24
C VAL A 32 4.60 -1.04 7.00
N GLU A 33 5.88 -1.01 6.63
CA GLU A 33 6.95 -1.72 7.36
C GLU A 33 7.16 -1.18 8.78
N GLU A 34 7.01 0.12 8.98
CA GLU A 34 7.15 0.77 10.29
C GLU A 34 5.98 0.46 11.23
N GLN A 35 4.75 0.38 10.69
CA GLN A 35 3.52 0.25 11.49
C GLN A 35 3.07 -1.20 11.71
N TYR A 36 3.47 -2.13 10.84
CA TYR A 36 2.96 -3.49 10.84
C TYR A 36 4.08 -4.51 10.79
N THR A 37 3.92 -5.60 11.55
CA THR A 37 4.88 -6.71 11.54
C THR A 37 4.80 -7.48 10.22
N CYS A 38 5.93 -7.64 9.53
CA CYS A 38 6.01 -8.42 8.29
C CYS A 38 5.72 -9.93 8.49
N GLU A 39 5.60 -10.41 9.73
CA GLU A 39 5.20 -11.79 9.97
C GLU A 39 3.72 -12.04 9.66
N GLN A 40 2.88 -11.01 9.71
CA GLN A 40 1.47 -11.12 9.36
C GLN A 40 1.31 -11.36 7.86
N PRO A 41 0.61 -12.43 7.44
CA PRO A 41 0.43 -12.75 6.02
C PRO A 41 -0.21 -11.61 5.21
N LEU A 42 -1.12 -10.84 5.83
CA LEU A 42 -1.76 -9.70 5.19
C LEU A 42 -0.79 -8.54 4.96
N THR A 43 0.09 -8.27 5.93
CA THR A 43 1.16 -7.26 5.80
C THR A 43 2.11 -7.62 4.67
N ARG A 44 2.54 -8.89 4.56
CA ARG A 44 3.38 -9.32 3.42
C ARG A 44 2.69 -9.12 2.09
N ALA A 45 1.41 -9.51 2.00
CA ALA A 45 0.66 -9.34 0.77
C ALA A 45 0.51 -7.86 0.38
N ALA A 46 0.24 -6.98 1.35
CA ALA A 46 0.19 -5.54 1.13
C ALA A 46 1.53 -4.97 0.62
N LEU A 47 2.66 -5.34 1.24
CA LEU A 47 3.99 -4.93 0.79
C LEU A 47 4.29 -5.40 -0.63
N HIS A 48 4.00 -6.67 -0.95
CA HIS A 48 4.17 -7.20 -2.29
C HIS A 48 3.31 -6.47 -3.34
N LEU A 49 2.09 -6.07 -2.99
CA LEU A 49 1.23 -5.30 -3.90
C LEU A 49 1.79 -3.91 -4.18
N ILE A 50 2.35 -3.25 -3.16
CA ILE A 50 3.00 -1.95 -3.30
C ILE A 50 4.24 -2.08 -4.20
N ASP A 51 5.06 -3.11 -4.02
CA ASP A 51 6.22 -3.39 -4.87
C ASP A 51 5.80 -3.57 -6.34
N CYS A 52 4.77 -4.39 -6.60
CA CYS A 52 4.28 -4.61 -7.95
C CYS A 52 3.71 -3.33 -8.58
N ALA A 53 2.97 -2.51 -7.81
CA ALA A 53 2.47 -1.23 -8.29
C ALA A 53 3.62 -0.27 -8.64
N THR A 54 4.67 -0.26 -7.83
CA THR A 54 5.89 0.54 -8.03
C THR A 54 6.57 0.15 -9.33
N ASP A 55 6.75 -1.15 -9.57
CA ASP A 55 7.34 -1.67 -10.81
C ASP A 55 6.50 -1.31 -12.04
N ILE A 56 5.17 -1.44 -11.98
CA ILE A 56 4.29 -1.10 -13.12
C ILE A 56 4.41 0.39 -13.45
N VAL A 57 4.32 1.26 -12.43
CA VAL A 57 4.36 2.71 -12.61
C VAL A 57 5.71 3.17 -13.15
N ALA A 58 6.81 2.59 -12.67
CA ALA A 58 8.16 2.90 -13.16
C ALA A 58 8.35 2.56 -14.65
N GLN A 59 7.60 1.58 -15.19
CA GLN A 59 7.68 1.17 -16.59
C GLN A 59 6.78 1.98 -17.53
N LEU A 60 5.80 2.75 -17.01
CA LEU A 60 4.87 3.55 -17.83
C LEU A 60 5.58 4.54 -18.76
N PRO A 61 6.60 5.33 -18.33
CA PRO A 61 7.31 6.25 -19.22
C PRO A 61 8.16 5.53 -20.27
N GLY A 62 8.64 4.32 -19.95
CA GLY A 62 9.49 3.51 -20.83
C GLY A 62 8.72 2.62 -21.82
N GLY A 63 7.39 2.50 -21.67
CA GLY A 63 6.54 1.69 -22.55
C GLY A 63 6.88 0.18 -22.54
N ASN A 64 7.59 -0.31 -21.52
CA ASN A 64 8.02 -1.70 -21.45
C ASN A 64 6.86 -2.61 -20.99
N LEU A 65 6.07 -3.06 -21.97
CA LEU A 65 4.88 -3.87 -21.73
C LEU A 65 5.19 -5.26 -21.15
N ASP A 66 6.34 -5.85 -21.47
CA ASP A 66 6.73 -7.16 -20.94
C ASP A 66 7.08 -7.08 -19.45
N ALA A 67 7.82 -6.05 -19.05
CA ALA A 67 8.10 -5.78 -17.64
C ALA A 67 6.81 -5.46 -16.86
N ALA A 68 5.93 -4.62 -17.43
CA ALA A 68 4.64 -4.33 -16.83
C ALA A 68 3.76 -5.60 -16.69
N ARG A 69 3.78 -6.50 -17.68
CA ARG A 69 3.06 -7.78 -17.63
C ARG A 69 3.63 -8.72 -16.57
N GLY A 70 4.96 -8.75 -16.40
CA GLY A 70 5.62 -9.48 -15.32
C GLY A 70 5.17 -8.98 -13.95
N ALA A 71 5.21 -7.66 -13.74
CA ALA A 71 4.78 -7.03 -12.49
C ALA A 71 3.27 -7.26 -12.21
N LEU A 72 2.41 -7.19 -13.23
CA LEU A 72 0.99 -7.54 -13.11
C LEU A 72 0.76 -9.01 -12.73
N SER A 73 1.56 -9.92 -13.27
CA SER A 73 1.48 -11.35 -12.94
C SER A 73 1.89 -11.60 -11.49
N SER A 74 2.92 -10.90 -11.01
CA SER A 74 3.34 -10.91 -9.61
C SER A 74 2.27 -10.32 -8.69
N ALA A 75 1.65 -9.19 -9.07
CA ALA A 75 0.55 -8.58 -8.33
C ALA A 75 -0.62 -9.55 -8.18
N ARG A 76 -0.97 -10.28 -9.23
CA ARG A 76 -2.04 -11.30 -9.19
C ARG A 76 -1.74 -12.41 -8.18
N ALA A 77 -0.49 -12.88 -8.12
CA ALA A 77 -0.09 -13.88 -7.13
C ALA A 77 -0.21 -13.32 -5.70
N ALA A 78 0.22 -12.08 -5.47
CA ALA A 78 0.10 -11.40 -4.18
C ALA A 78 -1.36 -11.24 -3.75
N VAL A 79 -2.29 -10.89 -4.65
CA VAL A 79 -3.73 -10.82 -4.36
C VAL A 79 -4.27 -12.18 -3.94
N VAL A 80 -3.90 -13.27 -4.62
CA VAL A 80 -4.34 -14.62 -4.22
C VAL A 80 -3.86 -14.96 -2.81
N SER A 81 -2.59 -14.64 -2.49
CA SER A 81 -2.05 -14.79 -1.13
C SER A 81 -2.78 -13.93 -0.11
N ALA A 82 -3.14 -12.68 -0.46
CA ALA A 82 -3.91 -11.79 0.38
C ALA A 82 -5.30 -12.37 0.69
N THR A 83 -6.02 -12.83 -0.32
CA THR A 83 -7.35 -13.44 -0.17
C THR A 83 -7.29 -14.67 0.74
N PHE A 84 -6.27 -15.51 0.57
CA PHE A 84 -6.06 -16.66 1.45
C PHE A 84 -5.77 -16.24 2.90
N ALA A 85 -4.93 -15.23 3.09
CA ALA A 85 -4.63 -14.68 4.41
C ALA A 85 -5.88 -14.12 5.11
N VAL A 86 -6.72 -13.37 4.38
CA VAL A 86 -7.99 -12.84 4.88
C VAL A 86 -8.91 -13.97 5.30
N GLY A 87 -9.06 -15.00 4.46
CA GLY A 87 -9.85 -16.19 4.80
C GLY A 87 -9.39 -16.85 6.11
N ARG A 88 -8.07 -17.07 6.26
CA ARG A 88 -7.52 -17.65 7.50
C ARG A 88 -7.75 -16.78 8.73
N ILE A 89 -7.62 -15.46 8.59
CA ILE A 89 -7.86 -14.52 9.69
C ILE A 89 -9.34 -14.56 10.09
N HIS A 90 -10.25 -14.59 9.11
CA HIS A 90 -11.69 -14.72 9.34
C HIS A 90 -12.03 -16.02 10.06
N ASP A 91 -11.48 -17.16 9.60
CA ASP A 91 -11.70 -18.48 10.22
C ASP A 91 -11.17 -18.52 11.67
N MET A 92 -10.02 -17.90 11.95
CA MET A 92 -9.47 -17.79 13.31
C MET A 92 -10.25 -16.82 14.20
N SER A 93 -10.98 -15.87 13.62
CA SER A 93 -11.75 -14.85 14.34
C SER A 93 -13.19 -15.29 14.65
N MET A 94 -13.66 -16.41 14.06
CA MET A 94 -14.95 -17.02 14.35
C MET A 94 -14.83 -17.97 15.56
N PRO A 95 -15.37 -17.62 16.74
CA PRO A 95 -15.42 -18.55 17.86
C PRO A 95 -16.49 -19.61 17.56
N GLY A 96 -16.07 -20.81 17.15
CA GLY A 96 -16.95 -21.97 17.08
C GLY A 96 -16.96 -22.66 15.72
N THR A 97 -15.94 -23.46 15.44
CA THR A 97 -16.17 -24.76 14.79
C THR A 97 -15.17 -25.74 15.36
N GLU A 98 -15.36 -26.05 16.64
CA GLU A 98 -14.86 -27.28 17.23
C GLU A 98 -15.46 -28.43 16.40
N ARG A 99 -14.62 -29.08 15.60
CA ARG A 99 -14.99 -30.25 14.81
C ARG A 99 -15.25 -31.39 15.79
N VAL A 100 -16.51 -31.80 15.90
CA VAL A 100 -16.92 -33.14 16.35
C VAL A 100 -16.45 -34.17 15.33
#